data_AF-A0A7W6L4Y0-F1
#
_entry.id   AF-A0A7W6L4Y0-F1
#
_cell.length_a   1.000
_cell.length_b   1.000
_cell.length_c   1.000
_cell.angle_alpha   90.00
_cell.angle_beta   90.00
_cell.angle_gamma   90.00
#
_symmetry.space_group_name_H-M   'P 1'
#
loop_
_entity.id
_entity.type
_entity.pdbx_description
1 polymer ?
#
loop_
_entity_poly.entity_id
_entity_poly.type
_entity_poly.pdbx_seq_one_letter_code
_entity_poly.pdbx_strand_id
1 'polypeptide(L)'
;MLELRNPRTIALELLSASELPHLSQDHRLPFIEIAGDFVLLDSLSAKNETEGRDAPLAGLGKDWWVFATSGTGDAWLISTGSDQHVAFLDHDSGLDATPQILGINFGQWLQLADIIRQFESTDDPNLIADTEQSIEQISSGLFFLYPYRLAV
;
A
#
# COMPACT_ATOMS: atom_id res chain seq x y z
N MET A 1 -4.31 19.91 9.55
CA MET A 1 -5.41 19.22 8.84
C MET A 1 -4.79 18.48 7.68
N LEU A 2 -5.02 17.18 7.60
CA LEU A 2 -4.50 16.33 6.54
C LEU A 2 -5.21 16.66 5.22
N GLU A 3 -4.49 16.60 4.12
CA GLU A 3 -5.03 16.87 2.78
C GLU A 3 -5.15 15.57 1.99
N LEU A 4 -6.36 15.20 1.59
CA LEU A 4 -6.57 14.10 0.65
C LEU A 4 -6.24 14.56 -0.77
N ARG A 5 -5.00 14.31 -1.20
CA ARG A 5 -4.50 14.76 -2.50
C ARG A 5 -4.96 13.86 -3.65
N ASN A 6 -4.97 14.40 -4.86
CA ASN A 6 -5.24 13.60 -6.06
C ASN A 6 -4.10 12.58 -6.28
N PRO A 7 -4.40 11.30 -6.57
CA PRO A 7 -3.38 10.27 -6.71
C PRO A 7 -2.39 10.52 -7.86
N ARG A 8 -2.80 11.23 -8.93
CA ARG A 8 -1.87 11.66 -9.99
C ARG A 8 -0.88 12.72 -9.53
N THR A 9 -1.31 13.63 -8.65
CA THR A 9 -0.41 14.64 -8.05
C THR A 9 0.65 13.95 -7.21
N ILE A 10 0.25 12.99 -6.39
CA ILE A 10 1.17 12.18 -5.56
C ILE A 10 2.15 11.40 -6.45
N ALA A 11 1.64 10.72 -7.49
CA ALA A 11 2.47 9.95 -8.42
C ALA A 11 3.49 10.83 -9.18
N LEU A 12 3.09 12.05 -9.58
CA LEU A 12 4.00 12.99 -10.22
C LEU A 12 5.11 13.44 -9.27
N GLU A 13 4.77 13.76 -8.02
CA GLU A 13 5.71 14.25 -7.01
C GLU A 13 6.68 13.16 -6.54
N LEU A 14 6.17 11.99 -6.16
CA LEU A 14 6.97 10.93 -5.53
C LEU A 14 7.61 9.98 -6.55
N LEU A 15 6.96 9.76 -7.69
CA LEU A 15 7.35 8.72 -8.65
C LEU A 15 7.80 9.30 -9.99
N SER A 16 7.74 10.63 -10.18
CA SER A 16 7.98 11.30 -11.46
C SER A 16 7.08 10.79 -12.60
N ALA A 17 5.89 10.29 -12.27
CA ALA A 17 4.94 9.72 -13.22
C ALA A 17 3.81 10.72 -13.52
N SER A 18 3.65 11.12 -14.79
CA SER A 18 2.61 12.08 -15.21
C SER A 18 1.20 11.51 -15.22
N GLU A 19 1.08 10.18 -15.23
CA GLU A 19 -0.17 9.44 -15.13
C GLU A 19 -0.07 8.42 -14.01
N LEU A 20 -1.22 7.90 -13.54
CA LEU A 20 -1.20 6.81 -12.59
C LEU A 20 -0.65 5.56 -13.28
N PRO A 21 0.48 5.02 -12.81
CA PRO A 21 1.08 3.87 -13.45
C PRO A 21 0.22 2.63 -13.19
N HIS A 22 0.11 1.80 -14.23
CA HIS A 22 -0.34 0.43 -14.07
C HIS A 22 0.85 -0.39 -13.61
N LEU A 23 0.75 -1.03 -12.44
CA LEU A 23 1.84 -1.79 -11.84
C LEU A 23 1.92 -3.19 -12.46
N SER A 24 2.66 -3.31 -13.57
CA SER A 24 3.11 -4.59 -14.08
C SER A 24 4.37 -5.07 -13.35
N GLN A 25 4.68 -6.36 -13.47
CA GLN A 25 5.88 -6.97 -12.86
C GLN A 25 7.21 -6.32 -13.33
N ASP A 26 7.20 -5.62 -14.46
CA ASP A 26 8.34 -4.95 -15.07
C ASP A 26 8.25 -3.41 -15.01
N HIS A 27 7.44 -2.87 -14.09
CA HIS A 27 7.29 -1.43 -13.93
C HIS A 27 8.62 -0.71 -13.69
N ARG A 28 8.66 0.58 -14.02
CA ARG A 28 9.86 1.43 -13.89
C ARG A 28 9.85 2.37 -12.70
N LEU A 29 8.92 2.16 -11.76
CA LEU A 29 8.84 2.96 -10.54
C LEU A 29 10.07 2.73 -9.64
N PRO A 30 10.45 3.76 -8.85
CA PRO A 30 11.59 3.67 -7.95
C PRO A 30 11.25 2.81 -6.72
N PHE A 31 12.31 2.34 -6.06
CA PHE A 31 12.24 1.96 -4.66
C PHE A 31 12.15 3.24 -3.81
N ILE A 32 11.12 3.40 -2.99
CA ILE A 32 10.94 4.58 -2.14
C ILE A 32 10.12 4.26 -0.88
N GLU A 33 10.59 4.71 0.26
CA GLU A 33 9.81 4.79 1.49
C GLU A 33 8.97 6.07 1.48
N ILE A 34 7.64 5.90 1.47
CA ILE A 34 6.67 7.00 1.46
C ILE A 34 6.27 7.36 2.89
N ALA A 35 6.04 6.35 3.73
CA ALA A 35 5.74 6.41 5.16
C ALA A 35 6.27 5.13 5.82
N GLY A 36 6.26 5.05 7.16
CA GLY A 36 6.86 3.95 7.91
C GLY A 36 6.45 2.56 7.41
N ASP A 37 5.15 2.34 7.21
CA ASP A 37 4.60 1.05 6.73
C ASP A 37 4.37 0.99 5.21
N PHE A 38 4.92 1.97 4.46
CA PHE A 38 4.66 2.15 3.03
C PHE A 38 5.95 2.31 2.24
N VAL A 39 6.63 1.18 2.01
CA VAL A 39 7.83 1.11 1.17
C VAL A 39 7.48 0.56 -0.20
N LEU A 40 7.41 1.43 -1.21
CA LEU A 40 7.27 1.01 -2.60
C LEU A 40 8.57 0.36 -3.08
N LEU A 41 8.45 -0.82 -3.67
CA LEU A 41 9.60 -1.57 -4.20
C LEU A 41 9.81 -1.24 -5.69
N ASP A 42 11.06 -1.28 -6.14
CA ASP A 42 11.33 -1.39 -7.57
C ASP A 42 10.99 -2.80 -8.09
N SER A 43 10.91 -2.96 -9.42
CA SER A 43 10.48 -4.23 -10.02
C SER A 43 11.33 -5.44 -9.62
N LEU A 44 12.63 -5.24 -9.39
CA LEU A 44 13.54 -6.35 -9.03
C LEU A 44 13.32 -6.77 -7.58
N SER A 45 13.23 -5.79 -6.68
CA SER A 45 12.97 -6.01 -5.25
C SER A 45 11.59 -6.64 -5.05
N ALA A 46 10.57 -6.13 -5.74
CA ALA A 46 9.21 -6.65 -5.74
C ALA A 46 9.14 -8.11 -6.23
N LYS A 47 9.90 -8.44 -7.27
CA LYS A 47 10.04 -9.81 -7.75
C LYS A 47 10.70 -10.71 -6.70
N ASN A 48 11.84 -10.31 -6.16
CA ASN A 48 12.57 -11.08 -5.15
C ASN A 48 11.71 -11.32 -3.90
N GLU A 49 10.97 -10.29 -3.48
CA GLU A 49 10.05 -10.35 -2.34
C GLU A 49 8.89 -11.31 -2.60
N THR A 50 8.37 -11.33 -3.83
CA THR A 50 7.33 -12.28 -4.24
C THR A 50 7.85 -13.72 -4.28
N GLU A 51 9.04 -13.95 -4.84
CA GLU A 51 9.66 -15.28 -4.98
C GLU A 51 10.15 -15.84 -3.63
N GLY A 52 10.59 -14.97 -2.72
CA GLY A 52 11.07 -15.35 -1.38
C GLY A 52 9.97 -15.71 -0.39
N ARG A 53 8.69 -15.55 -0.77
CA ARG A 53 7.54 -15.89 0.07
C ARG A 53 7.05 -17.30 -0.27
N ASP A 54 7.23 -18.22 0.68
CA ASP A 54 7.14 -19.67 0.48
C ASP A 54 5.75 -20.25 0.10
N ALA A 55 4.66 -19.49 0.14
CA ALA A 55 3.30 -20.02 -0.11
C ALA A 55 2.10 -19.04 -0.26
N PRO A 56 2.12 -17.76 0.20
CA PRO A 56 0.89 -17.11 0.67
C PRO A 56 -0.08 -16.62 -0.43
N LEU A 57 0.34 -16.58 -1.69
CA LEU A 57 -0.55 -16.19 -2.79
C LEU A 57 -1.54 -17.29 -3.20
N ALA A 58 -1.34 -18.53 -2.77
CA ALA A 58 -2.20 -19.64 -3.16
C ALA A 58 -3.69 -19.37 -2.82
N GLY A 59 -3.98 -18.60 -1.77
CA GLY A 59 -5.32 -18.18 -1.37
C GLY A 59 -5.94 -17.06 -2.23
N LEU A 60 -5.14 -16.29 -2.96
CA LEU A 60 -5.59 -15.18 -3.81
C LEU A 60 -5.70 -15.54 -5.32
N GLY A 61 -5.20 -16.71 -5.71
CA GLY A 61 -5.12 -17.12 -7.11
C GLY A 61 -3.82 -16.68 -7.81
N LYS A 62 -3.71 -16.96 -9.12
CA LYS A 62 -2.43 -16.93 -9.85
C LYS A 62 -1.90 -15.55 -10.29
N ASP A 63 -2.55 -14.47 -9.91
CA ASP A 63 -2.36 -13.16 -10.56
C ASP A 63 -1.99 -12.04 -9.59
N TRP A 64 -1.40 -12.37 -8.44
CA TRP A 64 -0.99 -11.39 -7.42
C TRP A 64 0.51 -11.38 -7.26
N TRP A 65 1.06 -10.25 -6.85
CA TRP A 65 2.48 -10.10 -6.54
C TRP A 65 2.70 -8.96 -5.57
N VAL A 66 3.83 -8.99 -4.87
CA VAL A 66 4.21 -7.93 -3.92
C VAL A 66 4.70 -6.72 -4.71
N PHE A 67 4.21 -5.52 -4.39
CA PHE A 67 4.69 -4.26 -4.97
C PHE A 67 5.25 -3.29 -3.92
N ALA A 68 4.89 -3.49 -2.64
CA ALA A 68 5.37 -2.69 -1.53
C ALA A 68 5.47 -3.54 -0.25
N THR A 69 6.20 -3.08 0.76
CA THR A 69 6.30 -3.71 2.08
C THR A 69 6.15 -2.68 3.20
N SER A 70 6.02 -3.17 4.44
CA SER A 70 6.05 -2.34 5.65
C SER A 70 7.45 -2.12 6.22
N GLY A 71 8.49 -2.68 5.59
CA GLY A 71 9.85 -2.72 6.16
C GLY A 71 10.02 -3.68 7.35
N THR A 72 8.94 -4.20 7.94
CA THR A 72 8.98 -5.14 9.09
C THR A 72 8.65 -6.58 8.74
N GLY A 73 8.30 -6.86 7.48
CA GLY A 73 8.01 -8.21 6.98
C GLY A 73 6.65 -8.34 6.30
N ASP A 74 5.73 -7.40 6.53
CA ASP A 74 4.43 -7.39 5.87
C ASP A 74 4.54 -6.95 4.42
N ALA A 75 3.58 -7.40 3.60
CA ALA A 75 3.57 -7.13 2.18
C ALA A 75 2.26 -6.50 1.72
N TRP A 76 2.39 -5.51 0.82
CA TRP A 76 1.32 -4.99 -0.01
C TRP A 76 1.36 -5.70 -1.36
N LEU A 77 0.23 -6.25 -1.76
CA LEU A 77 0.10 -7.05 -2.97
C LEU A 77 -0.84 -6.38 -3.94
N ILE A 78 -0.62 -6.60 -5.24
CA ILE A 78 -1.49 -6.09 -6.29
C ILE A 78 -1.83 -7.17 -7.31
N SER A 79 -3.07 -7.16 -7.79
CA SER A 79 -3.51 -8.04 -8.86
C SER A 79 -3.04 -7.56 -10.25
N THR A 80 -2.76 -8.49 -11.15
CA THR A 80 -2.18 -8.26 -12.50
C THR A 80 -3.22 -8.13 -13.62
N GLY A 81 -4.48 -7.84 -13.27
CA GLY A 81 -5.57 -7.60 -14.23
C GLY A 81 -5.78 -6.12 -14.57
N SER A 82 -6.68 -5.83 -15.51
CA SER A 82 -7.06 -4.45 -15.87
C SER A 82 -7.61 -3.66 -14.68
N ASP A 83 -8.29 -4.34 -13.77
CA ASP A 83 -8.76 -3.78 -12.50
C ASP A 83 -7.80 -4.21 -11.38
N GLN A 84 -6.76 -3.41 -11.16
CA GLN A 84 -5.77 -3.70 -10.12
C GLN A 84 -6.35 -3.45 -8.74
N HIS A 85 -6.34 -4.48 -7.90
CA HIS A 85 -6.78 -4.44 -6.52
C HIS A 85 -5.59 -4.63 -5.61
N VAL A 86 -5.63 -3.97 -4.45
CA VAL A 86 -4.61 -4.09 -3.42
C VAL A 86 -5.07 -5.00 -2.30
N ALA A 87 -4.14 -5.84 -1.86
CA ALA A 87 -4.27 -6.67 -0.68
C ALA A 87 -3.10 -6.44 0.26
N PHE A 88 -3.25 -6.89 1.50
CA PHE A 88 -2.23 -6.86 2.52
C PHE A 88 -2.00 -8.27 3.07
N LEU A 89 -0.74 -8.61 3.30
CA LEU A 89 -0.32 -9.87 3.90
C LEU A 89 0.47 -9.58 5.17
N ASP A 90 -0.13 -9.93 6.30
CA ASP A 90 0.49 -9.95 7.62
C ASP A 90 1.47 -11.12 7.72
N HIS A 91 2.74 -10.82 7.96
CA HIS A 91 3.77 -11.85 8.05
C HIS A 91 3.76 -12.59 9.40
N ASP A 92 3.24 -11.95 10.46
CA ASP A 92 3.15 -12.54 11.80
C ASP A 92 2.08 -13.63 11.87
N SER A 93 1.15 -13.65 10.91
CA SER A 93 0.12 -14.68 10.75
C SER A 93 0.69 -16.07 10.35
N GLY A 94 1.99 -16.17 10.04
CA GLY A 94 2.69 -17.45 9.84
C GLY A 94 2.39 -18.15 8.51
N LEU A 95 2.61 -19.48 8.45
CA LEU A 95 2.52 -20.26 7.20
C LEU A 95 1.11 -20.33 6.59
N ASP A 96 0.08 -20.09 7.41
CA ASP A 96 -1.32 -20.06 6.99
C ASP A 96 -1.83 -18.64 6.73
N ALA A 97 -0.94 -17.63 6.70
CA ALA A 97 -1.32 -16.25 6.45
C ALA A 97 -2.02 -16.11 5.10
N THR A 98 -3.26 -15.63 5.13
CA THR A 98 -4.04 -15.33 3.93
C THR A 98 -4.07 -13.82 3.71
N PRO A 99 -3.72 -13.34 2.51
CA PRO A 99 -3.86 -11.93 2.21
C PRO A 99 -5.30 -11.43 2.34
N GLN A 100 -5.47 -10.21 2.87
CA GLN A 100 -6.74 -9.51 2.96
C GLN A 100 -6.86 -8.50 1.83
N ILE A 101 -7.95 -8.53 1.05
CA ILE A 101 -8.21 -7.54 -0.01
C ILE A 101 -8.83 -6.29 0.63
N LEU A 102 -8.29 -5.10 0.31
CA LEU A 102 -8.70 -3.83 0.93
C LEU A 102 -9.79 -3.09 0.14
N GLY A 103 -10.12 -3.55 -1.07
CA GLY A 103 -11.11 -2.89 -1.93
C GLY A 103 -10.61 -1.54 -2.48
N ILE A 104 -9.29 -1.40 -2.64
CA ILE A 104 -8.64 -0.21 -3.21
C ILE A 104 -7.74 -0.57 -4.39
N ASN A 105 -7.51 0.38 -5.28
CA ASN A 105 -6.51 0.29 -6.35
C ASN A 105 -5.18 0.97 -5.97
N PHE A 106 -4.18 0.93 -6.86
CA PHE A 106 -2.87 1.53 -6.60
C PHE A 106 -2.93 3.04 -6.33
N GLY A 107 -3.79 3.79 -7.03
CA GLY A 107 -3.94 5.23 -6.80
C GLY A 107 -4.49 5.52 -5.39
N GLN A 108 -5.48 4.75 -4.95
CA GLN A 108 -6.00 4.85 -3.59
C GLN A 108 -4.98 4.40 -2.54
N TRP A 109 -4.14 3.40 -2.84
CA TRP A 109 -3.01 3.03 -1.98
C TRP A 109 -1.98 4.16 -1.87
N LEU A 110 -1.68 4.89 -2.94
CA LEU A 110 -0.82 6.08 -2.88
C LEU A 110 -1.43 7.18 -2.00
N GLN A 111 -2.75 7.38 -2.07
CA GLN A 111 -3.44 8.32 -1.18
C GLN A 111 -3.32 7.88 0.28
N LEU A 112 -3.48 6.59 0.56
CA LEU A 112 -3.33 6.05 1.91
C LEU A 112 -1.92 6.26 2.43
N ALA A 113 -0.90 5.89 1.65
CA ALA A 113 0.51 6.10 1.98
C ALA A 113 0.82 7.58 2.27
N ASP A 114 0.27 8.49 1.47
CA ASP A 114 0.47 9.93 1.66
C ASP A 114 -0.25 10.50 2.88
N ILE A 115 -1.46 10.01 3.20
CA ILE A 115 -2.16 10.39 4.43
C ILE A 115 -1.37 9.95 5.67
N ILE A 116 -0.85 8.71 5.67
CA ILE A 116 -0.01 8.22 6.76
C ILE A 116 1.29 9.02 6.86
N ARG A 117 1.95 9.33 5.74
CA ARG A 117 3.13 10.23 5.71
C ARG A 117 2.84 11.60 6.33
N GLN A 118 1.71 12.21 6.00
CA GLN A 118 1.31 13.50 6.56
C GLN A 118 1.05 13.40 8.08
N PHE A 119 0.37 12.33 8.51
CA PHE A 119 0.13 12.05 9.93
C PHE A 119 1.45 11.86 10.69
N GLU A 120 2.34 10.97 10.24
CA GLU A 120 3.65 10.72 10.86
C GLU A 120 4.55 11.96 10.89
N SER A 121 4.40 12.88 9.92
CA SER A 121 5.14 14.13 9.90
C SER A 121 4.68 15.15 10.94
N THR A 122 3.49 14.94 11.53
CA THR A 122 2.91 15.81 12.54
C THR A 122 2.83 15.04 13.86
N ASP A 123 3.69 15.36 14.83
CA ASP A 123 3.66 14.81 16.20
C ASP A 123 2.46 15.38 17.00
N ASP A 124 1.25 15.30 16.44
CA ASP A 124 0.00 15.81 17.00
C ASP A 124 -1.04 14.69 17.14
N PRO A 125 -1.27 14.19 18.37
CA PRO A 125 -2.23 13.12 18.62
C PRO A 125 -3.67 13.49 18.28
N ASN A 126 -4.00 14.78 18.18
CA ASN A 126 -5.35 15.21 17.82
C ASN A 126 -5.71 14.91 16.37
N LEU A 127 -4.72 14.57 15.53
CA LEU A 127 -4.95 14.22 14.13
C LEU A 127 -5.43 12.79 13.91
N ILE A 128 -5.49 11.93 14.94
CA ILE A 128 -5.97 10.54 14.78
C ILE A 128 -7.36 10.54 14.13
N ALA A 129 -8.32 11.28 14.68
CA ALA A 129 -9.69 11.32 14.14
C ALA A 129 -9.75 11.87 12.70
N ASP A 130 -8.94 12.90 12.39
CA ASP A 130 -8.82 13.46 11.04
C ASP A 130 -8.21 12.44 10.07
N THR A 131 -7.27 11.61 10.54
CA THR A 131 -6.62 10.54 9.76
C THR A 131 -7.62 9.44 9.45
N GLU A 132 -8.37 8.96 10.45
CA GLU A 132 -9.43 7.96 10.27
C GLU A 132 -10.46 8.44 9.25
N GLN A 133 -10.90 9.70 9.38
CA GLN A 133 -11.84 10.31 8.43
C GLN A 133 -11.25 10.39 7.01
N SER A 134 -9.97 10.74 6.88
CA SER A 134 -9.30 10.83 5.57
C SER A 134 -9.17 9.45 4.92
N ILE A 135 -8.86 8.40 5.68
CA ILE A 135 -8.81 7.02 5.19
C ILE A 135 -10.18 6.57 4.68
N GLU A 136 -11.27 6.86 5.41
CA GLU A 136 -12.63 6.54 4.96
C GLU A 136 -13.08 7.32 3.72
N GLN A 137 -12.52 8.50 3.48
CA GLN A 137 -12.76 9.26 2.24
C GLN A 137 -12.06 8.64 1.02
N ILE A 138 -11.00 7.85 1.20
CA ILE A 138 -10.31 7.13 0.10
C ILE A 138 -11.21 6.01 -0.42
N SER A 139 -11.75 5.20 0.48
CA SER A 139 -12.69 4.12 0.18
C SER A 139 -13.49 3.76 1.42
N SER A 140 -14.80 3.58 1.25
CA SER A 140 -15.69 3.27 2.38
C SER A 140 -15.36 1.92 3.00
N GLY A 141 -15.20 1.90 4.32
CA GLY A 141 -14.84 0.74 5.12
C GLY A 141 -13.32 0.48 5.18
N LEU A 142 -12.51 1.28 4.50
CA LEU A 142 -11.06 1.07 4.43
C LEU A 142 -10.39 1.17 5.80
N PHE A 143 -10.85 2.05 6.68
CA PHE A 143 -10.24 2.19 8.01
C PHE A 143 -10.36 0.90 8.82
N PHE A 144 -11.48 0.19 8.72
CA PHE A 144 -11.66 -1.09 9.39
C PHE A 144 -10.83 -2.23 8.78
N LEU A 145 -10.35 -2.07 7.56
CA LEU A 145 -9.48 -3.02 6.85
C LEU A 145 -8.00 -2.62 6.94
N TYR A 146 -7.69 -1.42 7.43
CA TYR A 146 -6.33 -0.92 7.53
C TYR A 146 -5.55 -1.76 8.57
N PRO A 147 -4.40 -2.34 8.20
CA PRO A 147 -3.72 -3.33 9.04
C PRO A 147 -3.04 -2.75 10.28
N TYR A 148 -2.77 -1.44 10.30
CA TYR A 148 -2.03 -0.81 11.39
C TYR A 148 -2.92 0.04 12.29
N ARG A 149 -2.50 0.18 13.54
CA ARG A 149 -3.13 1.10 14.47
C ARG A 149 -2.46 2.46 14.37
N LEU A 150 -3.27 3.50 14.30
CA LEU A 150 -2.81 4.85 14.52
C LEU A 150 -2.44 4.97 16.00
N ALA A 151 -1.14 5.05 16.30
CA ALA A 151 -0.62 5.25 17.63
C ALA A 151 0.34 6.46 17.62
N VAL A 152 0.40 7.12 18.78
CA VAL A 152 1.33 8.23 19.09
C VAL A 152 2.50 7.67 19.89
#